data_AF-A0AA35V4G9-F1
#
_entry.id   AF-A0AA35V4G9-F1
#
_cell.length_a   1.000
_cell.length_b   1.000
_cell.length_c   1.000
_cell.angle_alpha   90.00
_cell.angle_beta   90.00
_cell.angle_gamma   90.00
#
_symmetry.space_group_name_H-M   'P 1'
#
loop_
_entity.id
_entity.type
_entity.pdbx_description
1 polymer ?
#
loop_
_entity_poly.entity_id
_entity_poly.type
_entity_poly.pdbx_seq_one_letter_code
_entity_poly.pdbx_strand_id
1 'polypeptide(L)'
;MIDQRAPIYQWGQKVSTEVDIFNDGSYPDHEPEALLVAAGTEGEIVQIGHHEEANIPVYLVEFPGGYVIGCFEEELRSERKSVQVAGLL
;
A
#
# COMPACT_ATOMS: atom_id res chain seq x y z
N MET A 1 -18.65 18.90 -4.71
CA MET A 1 -18.47 17.44 -4.61
C MET A 1 -17.07 17.16 -5.12
N ILE A 2 -16.18 16.68 -4.27
CA ILE A 2 -14.88 16.16 -4.74
C ILE A 2 -15.17 14.73 -5.21
N ASP A 3 -14.89 14.43 -6.48
CA ASP A 3 -15.03 13.08 -6.99
C ASP A 3 -14.09 12.14 -6.24
N GLN A 4 -14.62 11.01 -5.79
CA GLN A 4 -13.84 9.97 -5.12
C GLN A 4 -12.85 9.39 -6.13
N ARG A 5 -11.56 9.41 -5.81
CA ARG A 5 -10.56 8.72 -6.63
C ARG A 5 -10.82 7.22 -6.50
N ALA A 6 -11.03 6.55 -7.63
CA ALA A 6 -11.22 5.11 -7.64
C ALA A 6 -9.90 4.42 -7.26
N PRO A 7 -9.94 3.39 -6.41
CA PRO A 7 -8.75 2.62 -6.06
C PRO A 7 -8.20 1.89 -7.30
N ILE A 8 -6.88 1.90 -7.45
CA ILE A 8 -6.17 1.20 -8.54
C ILE A 8 -5.62 -0.16 -8.11
N TYR A 9 -5.50 -0.40 -6.80
CA TYR A 9 -5.14 -1.70 -6.24
C TYR A 9 -6.38 -2.42 -5.70
N GLN A 10 -6.31 -3.75 -5.67
CA GLN A 10 -7.41 -4.61 -5.22
C GLN A 10 -7.03 -5.43 -3.98
N TRP A 11 -8.05 -5.86 -3.23
CA TRP A 11 -7.88 -6.82 -2.14
C TRP A 11 -7.15 -8.09 -2.63
N GLY A 12 -6.22 -8.58 -1.83
CA GLY A 12 -5.35 -9.73 -2.14
C GLY A 12 -4.22 -9.43 -3.14
N GLN A 13 -4.10 -8.19 -3.63
CA GLN A 13 -3.01 -7.83 -4.53
C GLN A 13 -1.69 -7.71 -3.77
N LYS A 14 -0.63 -8.29 -4.33
CA LYS A 14 0.74 -8.07 -3.87
C LYS A 14 1.26 -6.72 -4.34
N VAL A 15 1.88 -5.98 -3.42
CA VAL A 15 2.50 -4.69 -3.65
C VAL A 15 3.86 -4.64 -2.94
N SER A 16 4.69 -3.69 -3.31
CA SER A 16 5.90 -3.33 -2.56
C SER A 16 5.87 -1.85 -2.21
N THR A 17 6.52 -1.47 -1.12
CA THR A 17 6.70 -0.05 -0.78
C THR A 17 7.72 0.61 -1.73
N GLU A 18 7.45 1.85 -2.15
CA GLU A 18 8.39 2.69 -2.92
C GLU A 18 9.32 3.49 -2.00
N VAL A 19 8.89 3.74 -0.76
CA VAL A 19 9.60 4.53 0.24
C VAL A 19 9.61 3.82 1.60
N ASP A 20 10.49 4.29 2.49
CA ASP A 20 10.44 3.89 3.90
C ASP A 20 9.17 4.45 4.54
N ILE A 21 8.46 3.61 5.28
CA ILE A 21 7.25 3.99 6.03
C ILE A 21 7.63 4.17 7.49
N PHE A 22 7.54 5.41 7.95
CA PHE A 22 7.80 5.78 9.34
C PHE A 22 6.49 5.96 10.08
N ASN A 23 6.51 5.72 11.39
CA ASN A 23 5.35 5.95 12.24
C ASN A 23 5.04 7.45 12.35
N ASP A 24 3.89 7.88 11.83
CA ASP A 24 3.39 9.24 11.98
C ASP A 24 2.73 9.50 13.35
N GLY A 25 2.72 8.48 14.22
CA GLY A 25 2.07 8.48 15.52
C GLY A 25 0.74 7.72 15.54
N SER A 26 0.27 7.21 14.40
CA SER A 26 -0.97 6.43 14.31
C SER A 26 -0.79 4.95 14.65
N TYR A 27 0.44 4.41 14.57
CA TYR A 27 0.71 3.01 14.89
C TYR A 27 1.05 2.87 16.38
N PRO A 28 0.18 2.23 17.20
CA PRO A 28 0.41 2.06 18.62
C PRO A 28 1.64 1.19 18.87
N ASP A 29 2.20 1.29 20.08
CA ASP A 29 3.35 0.50 20.55
C ASP A 29 4.70 0.79 19.86
N HIS A 30 4.73 1.72 18.91
CA HIS A 30 5.95 2.24 18.30
C HIS A 30 6.11 3.73 18.56
N GLU A 31 7.35 4.19 18.74
CA GLU A 31 7.65 5.61 18.85
C GLU A 31 7.29 6.34 17.53
N PRO A 32 6.90 7.62 17.59
CA PRO A 32 6.86 8.46 16.41
C PRO A 32 8.21 8.45 15.67
N GLU A 33 8.17 8.56 14.35
CA GLU A 33 9.32 8.50 13.44
C GLU A 33 10.10 7.17 13.44
N ALA A 34 9.64 6.14 14.16
CA ALA A 34 10.21 4.80 14.06
C ALA A 34 9.96 4.22 12.66
N LEU A 35 10.98 3.58 12.07
CA LEU A 35 10.82 2.85 10.81
C LEU A 35 9.93 1.63 11.05
N LEU A 36 8.76 1.58 10.41
CA LEU A 36 7.83 0.45 10.47
C LEU A 36 8.12 -0.53 9.33
N VAL A 37 8.29 -0.01 8.11
CA VAL A 37 8.47 -0.83 6.91
C VAL A 37 9.53 -0.17 6.02
N ALA A 38 10.58 -0.91 5.67
CA ALA A 38 11.61 -0.43 4.76
C ALA A 38 11.12 -0.38 3.31
N ALA A 39 11.65 0.53 2.51
CA ALA A 39 11.39 0.61 1.07
C ALA A 39 11.68 -0.74 0.37
N GLY A 40 10.79 -1.13 -0.54
CA GLY A 40 10.86 -2.37 -1.28
C GLY A 40 10.36 -3.60 -0.53
N THR A 41 9.89 -3.45 0.70
CA THR A 41 9.25 -4.56 1.43
C THR A 41 7.95 -4.94 0.73
N GLU A 42 7.76 -6.23 0.46
CA GLU A 42 6.53 -6.76 -0.12
C GLU A 42 5.44 -6.90 0.94
N GLY A 43 4.21 -6.60 0.55
CA GLY A 43 3.01 -6.77 1.36
C GLY A 43 1.80 -7.19 0.52
N GLU A 44 0.66 -7.34 1.18
CA GLU A 44 -0.62 -7.68 0.54
C GLU A 44 -1.72 -6.72 0.96
N ILE A 45 -2.52 -6.24 0.01
CA ILE A 45 -3.68 -5.41 0.30
C ILE A 45 -4.74 -6.25 1.01
N VAL A 46 -5.03 -5.94 2.28
CA VAL A 46 -6.04 -6.64 3.09
C VAL A 46 -7.32 -5.83 3.28
N GLN A 47 -7.28 -4.52 3.04
CA GLN A 47 -8.47 -3.66 3.04
C GLN A 47 -8.24 -2.38 2.22
N ILE A 48 -9.32 -1.83 1.65
CA ILE A 48 -9.30 -0.52 1.00
C ILE A 48 -10.24 0.40 1.78
N GLY A 49 -9.65 1.38 2.47
CA GLY A 49 -10.36 2.47 3.14
C GLY A 49 -10.35 3.74 2.30
N HIS A 50 -10.85 4.83 2.89
CA HIS A 50 -10.80 6.15 2.29
C HIS A 50 -10.43 7.17 3.36
N HIS A 51 -9.61 8.15 3.00
CA HIS A 51 -9.40 9.32 3.82
C HIS A 51 -10.67 10.19 3.79
N GLU A 52 -11.31 10.39 4.94
CA GLU A 52 -12.65 11.00 5.02
C GLU A 52 -12.70 12.43 4.45
N GLU A 53 -11.65 13.23 4.67
CA GLU A 53 -11.58 14.61 4.19
C GLU A 53 -11.10 14.77 2.74
N ALA A 54 -10.11 13.99 2.31
CA ALA A 54 -9.48 14.13 0.99
C ALA A 54 -10.14 13.25 -0.09
N ASN A 55 -11.01 12.32 0.29
CA ASN A 55 -11.69 11.37 -0.60
C ASN A 55 -10.71 10.57 -1.50
N ILE A 56 -9.52 10.28 -0.96
CA ILE A 56 -8.49 9.46 -1.58
C ILE A 56 -8.50 8.05 -0.97
N PRO A 57 -8.25 7.00 -1.77
CA PRO A 57 -8.08 5.65 -1.25
C PRO A 57 -6.92 5.57 -0.26
N VAL A 58 -7.12 4.81 0.81
CA VAL A 58 -6.06 4.38 1.72
C VAL A 58 -6.03 2.87 1.69
N TYR A 59 -4.88 2.29 1.38
CA TYR A 59 -4.71 0.86 1.25
C TYR A 59 -4.15 0.30 2.55
N LEU A 60 -4.90 -0.56 3.21
CA LEU A 60 -4.39 -1.28 4.38
C LEU A 60 -3.62 -2.50 3.88
N VAL A 61 -2.32 -2.52 4.18
CA VAL A 61 -1.37 -3.52 3.67
C VAL A 61 -0.81 -4.32 4.84
N GLU A 62 -0.89 -5.65 4.74
CA GLU A 62 -0.20 -6.56 5.67
C GLU A 62 1.23 -6.82 5.18
N PHE A 63 2.19 -6.54 6.06
CA PHE A 63 3.63 -6.73 5.86
C PHE A 63 4.18 -7.83 6.79
N PRO A 64 5.39 -8.37 6.52
CA PRO A 64 6.02 -9.37 7.36
C PRO A 64 6.10 -8.94 8.83
N GLY A 65 5.88 -9.88 9.75
CA GLY A 65 5.88 -9.60 11.20
C GLY A 65 4.53 -9.13 11.74
N GLY A 66 3.47 -9.11 10.92
CA GLY A 66 2.10 -8.78 11.34
C GLY A 66 1.80 -7.29 11.35
N TYR A 67 2.64 -6.47 10.71
CA TYR A 67 2.39 -5.04 10.55
C TYR A 67 1.27 -4.82 9.55
N VAL A 68 0.19 -4.17 9.99
CA VAL A 68 -0.93 -3.77 9.12
C VAL A 68 -0.97 -2.25 9.06
N ILE A 69 -0.53 -1.69 7.94
CA ILE A 69 -0.27 -0.24 7.79
C ILE A 69 -1.18 0.33 6.71
N GLY A 70 -1.72 1.52 6.96
CA GLY A 70 -2.40 2.31 5.92
C GLY A 70 -1.38 3.03 5.05
N CYS A 71 -1.41 2.79 3.75
CA CYS A 71 -0.54 3.40 2.76
C CYS A 71 -1.36 4.17 1.72
N PHE A 72 -0.82 5.29 1.25
CA PHE A 72 -1.32 6.00 0.08
C PHE A 72 -0.90 5.29 -1.21
N GLU A 73 -1.56 5.66 -2.31
CA GLU A 73 -1.32 5.04 -3.63
C GLU A 73 0.14 5.20 -4.09
N GLU A 74 0.70 6.39 -3.89
CA GLU A 74 2.06 6.79 -4.28
C GLU A 74 3.18 6.12 -3.47
N GLU A 75 2.85 5.54 -2.31
CA GLU A 75 3.80 4.82 -1.47
C GLU A 75 3.96 3.36 -1.91
N LEU A 76 3.12 2.90 -2.83
CA LEU A 76 3.04 1.50 -3.25
C LEU A 76 3.32 1.36 -4.75
N ARG A 77 3.92 0.23 -5.10
CA ARG A 77 3.99 -0.28 -6.47
C ARG A 77 3.45 -1.69 -6.58
N SER A 78 2.71 -1.96 -7.65
CA SER A 78 2.42 -3.33 -8.06
C SER A 78 3.55 -3.85 -8.95
N GLU A 79 3.98 -5.09 -8.74
CA GLU A 79 4.71 -5.80 -9.78
C GLU A 79 3.76 -6.01 -10.97
N ARG A 80 3.90 -5.21 -12.03
CA ARG A 80 3.26 -5.55 -13.30
C ARG A 80 3.88 -6.85 -13.77
N LYS A 81 3.15 -7.97 -13.69
CA LYS A 81 3.48 -9.11 -14.55
C LYS A 81 3.38 -8.61 -15.99
N SER A 82 4.52 -8.44 -16.66
CA SER A 82 4.48 -8.35 -18.11
C SER A 82 3.87 -9.68 -18.58
N VAL A 83 2.70 -9.62 -19.18
CA VAL A 83 2.25 -10.73 -20.02
C VAL A 83 3.15 -10.66 -21.24
N GLN A 84 4.32 -11.30 -21.15
CA GLN A 84 5.10 -11.62 -22.33
C GLN A 84 4.29 -12.67 -23.07
N VAL A 85 3.49 -12.25 -24.03
CA VAL A 85 2.92 -13.16 -25.04
C VAL A 85 4.12 -13.62 -25.88
N ALA A 86 4.84 -14.63 -25.38
CA ALA A 86 5.80 -15.36 -26.19
C ALA A 86 5.02 -16.02 -27.32
N GLY A 87 5.50 -15.78 -28.55
CA GLY A 87 4.76 -15.93 -29.78
C GLY A 87 4.06 -17.27 -29.97
N LEU A 88 2.85 -17.21 -30.51
CA LEU A 88 2.35 -18.26 -31.38
C LEU A 88 2.78 -17.88 -32.81
N LEU A 89 3.83 -18.54 -33.30
CA LEU A 89 4.03 -18.79 -34.72
C LEU A 89 3.26 -20.06 -35.08
#